data_AF-A0A354Q6F8-F1
#
_entry.id   AF-A0A354Q6F8-F1
#
_cell.length_a   1.000
_cell.length_b   1.000
_cell.length_c   1.000
_cell.angle_alpha   90.00
_cell.angle_beta   90.00
_cell.angle_gamma   90.00
#
_symmetry.space_group_name_H-M   'P 1'
#
loop_
_entity.id
_entity.type
_entity.pdbx_description
1 polymer ?
#
loop_
_entity_poly.entity_id
_entity_poly.type
_entity_poly.pdbx_seq_one_letter_code
_entity_poly.pdbx_strand_id
1 'polypeptide(L)' 'DLDLEKVAERVVRAEGKCGSCHDYVQNTVKFLHQLELRDPVLEQLLTLIEYPQISV' A
#
# COMPACT_ATOMS: atom_id res chain seq x y z
N ASP A 1 3.66 16.63 5.39
CA ASP A 1 3.36 15.45 4.55
C ASP A 1 4.02 14.21 5.07
N LEU A 2 3.38 13.06 4.86
CA LEU A 2 3.92 11.74 5.15
C LEU A 2 4.74 11.28 3.93
N ASP A 3 5.97 10.84 4.15
CA ASP A 3 6.84 10.33 3.09
C ASP A 3 6.39 8.90 2.70
N LEU A 4 5.70 8.77 1.57
CA LEU A 4 5.08 7.51 1.14
C LEU A 4 6.10 6.41 0.83
N GLU A 5 7.32 6.75 0.43
CA GLU A 5 8.37 5.76 0.18
C GLU A 5 8.80 5.10 1.50
N LYS A 6 9.04 5.92 2.54
CA LYS A 6 9.33 5.41 3.88
C LYS A 6 8.18 4.62 4.48
N VAL A 7 6.94 4.96 4.13
CA VAL A 7 5.76 4.19 4.55
C VAL A 7 5.72 2.85 3.83
N ALA A 8 5.92 2.82 2.51
CA ALA A 8 5.96 1.59 1.71
C ALA A 8 7.02 0.61 2.25
N GLU A 9 8.23 1.09 2.55
CA GLU A 9 9.31 0.28 3.15
C GLU A 9 8.88 -0.40 4.46
N ARG A 10 8.13 0.32 5.31
CA ARG A 10 7.62 -0.22 6.57
C ARG A 10 6.49 -1.21 6.34
N VAL A 11 5.58 -0.90 5.43
CA VAL A 11 4.41 -1.73 5.11
C VAL A 11 4.83 -3.09 4.57
N VAL A 12 5.81 -3.15 3.66
CA VAL A 12 6.33 -4.40 3.09
C VAL A 12 6.86 -5.35 4.17
N ARG A 13 7.40 -4.81 5.27
CA ARG A 13 8.01 -5.59 6.36
C ARG A 13 7.08 -5.84 7.54
N ALA A 14 5.94 -5.16 7.60
CA ALA A 14 5.04 -5.21 8.75
C ALA A 14 4.04 -6.36 8.60
N GLU A 15 4.02 -7.24 9.60
CA GLU A 15 3.08 -8.36 9.71
C GLU A 15 2.50 -8.40 11.13
N GLY A 16 1.21 -8.65 11.22
CA GLY A 16 0.49 -8.80 12.48
C GLY A 16 -0.30 -10.10 12.56
N LYS A 17 -1.05 -10.26 13.64
CA LYS A 17 -1.88 -11.45 13.89
C LYS A 17 -2.85 -11.80 12.74
N CYS A 18 -3.24 -10.81 11.94
CA CYS A 18 -4.23 -10.94 10.87
C CYS A 18 -3.60 -10.97 9.45
N GLY A 19 -2.28 -11.08 9.33
CA GLY A 19 -1.56 -11.08 8.05
C GLY A 19 -0.70 -9.84 7.84
N SER A 20 -0.23 -9.66 6.61
CA SER A 20 0.70 -8.58 6.26
C SER A 20 -0.01 -7.23 6.11
N CYS A 21 0.69 -6.13 6.38
CA CYS A 21 0.17 -4.80 6.08
C CYS A 21 0.02 -4.59 4.56
N HIS A 22 0.77 -5.30 3.73
CA HIS A 22 0.58 -5.30 2.28
C HIS A 22 -0.82 -5.81 1.91
N ASP A 23 -1.24 -6.97 2.43
CA ASP A 23 -2.57 -7.53 2.18
C ASP A 23 -3.66 -6.55 2.63
N TYR A 24 -3.45 -5.86 3.76
CA TYR A 24 -4.39 -4.85 4.24
C TYR A 24 -4.57 -3.70 3.25
N VAL A 25 -3.47 -3.13 2.75
CA VAL A 25 -3.50 -2.01 1.79
C VAL A 25 -4.12 -2.45 0.47
N GLN A 26 -3.70 -3.61 -0.06
CA GLN A 26 -4.22 -4.16 -1.31
C GLN A 26 -5.72 -4.43 -1.25
N ASN A 27 -6.19 -5.07 -0.17
CA ASN A 27 -7.61 -5.34 0.03
C ASN A 27 -8.41 -4.05 0.18
N THR A 28 -7.88 -3.05 0.89
CA THR A 28 -8.54 -1.75 1.06
C THR A 28 -8.76 -1.06 -0.29
N VAL A 29 -7.72 -0.96 -1.13
CA VAL A 29 -7.84 -0.38 -2.48
C VAL A 29 -8.85 -1.14 -3.33
N LYS A 30 -8.80 -2.48 -3.31
CA LYS A 30 -9.75 -3.33 -4.02
C LYS A 30 -11.21 -3.05 -3.61
N PHE A 31 -11.49 -2.97 -2.31
CA PHE A 31 -12.84 -2.71 -1.80
C PHE A 31 -13.32 -1.29 -2.10
N LEU A 32 -12.44 -0.29 -2.05
CA LEU A 32 -12.78 1.07 -2.48
C LEU A 32 -13.22 1.09 -3.95
N HIS A 33 -12.47 0.43 -4.83
CA HIS A 33 -12.82 0.37 -6.25
C HIS A 33 -14.16 -0.36 -6.50
N GLN A 34 -14.45 -1.42 -5.74
CA GLN A 34 -15.75 -2.11 -5.80
C GLN A 34 -16.94 -1.22 -5.38
N LEU A 35 -16.68 -0.19 -4.57
CA LEU A 35 -17.67 0.80 -4.13
C LEU A 35 -17.64 2.07 -4.99
N GLU A 36 -16.94 2.05 -6.13
CA GLU A 36 -16.75 3.21 -7.03
C GLU A 36 -16.04 4.41 -6.36
N LEU A 37 -15.29 4.14 -5.28
CA LEU A 37 -14.46 5.13 -4.58
C LEU A 37 -13.00 5.04 -5.04
N ARG A 38 -12.32 6.19 -5.08
CA ARG A 38 -10.90 6.31 -5.42
C ARG A 38 -10.17 7.05 -4.30
N ASP A 39 -9.00 6.54 -3.93
CA ASP A 39 -8.08 7.23 -3.02
C ASP A 39 -6.70 7.26 -3.67
N PRO A 40 -6.30 8.40 -4.28
CA PRO A 40 -5.04 8.51 -5.00
C PRO A 40 -3.81 8.24 -4.12
N VAL A 41 -3.89 8.53 -2.83
CA VAL A 41 -2.76 8.36 -1.90
C VAL A 41 -2.57 6.88 -1.57
N LEU A 42 -3.67 6.16 -1.29
CA LEU A 42 -3.62 4.71 -1.09
C LEU A 42 -3.22 3.96 -2.36
N GLU A 43 -3.66 4.42 -3.53
CA GLU A 43 -3.27 3.86 -4.82
C GLU A 43 -1.78 4.07 -5.11
N GLN A 44 -1.27 5.27 -4.83
CA GLN A 44 0.16 5.55 -4.94
C GLN A 44 0.98 4.73 -3.95
N LEU A 45 0.51 4.58 -2.71
CA LEU A 45 1.16 3.74 -1.71
C LEU A 45 1.22 2.28 -2.16
N LEU A 46 0.11 1.73 -2.67
CA LEU A 46 0.07 0.36 -3.20
C LEU A 46 1.05 0.19 -4.36
N THR A 47 1.12 1.17 -5.26
CA THR A 47 2.08 1.16 -6.37
C THR A 47 3.52 1.09 -5.87
N LEU A 48 3.88 1.86 -4.83
CA LEU A 48 5.22 1.85 -4.23
C LEU A 48 5.55 0.52 -3.53
N ILE A 49 4.55 -0.16 -2.97
CA ILE A 49 4.69 -1.48 -2.32
C ILE A 49 4.92 -2.58 -3.35
N GLU A 50 4.13 -2.60 -4.43
CA GLU A 50 4.17 -3.65 -5.46
C GLU A 50 5.32 -3.46 -6.46
N TYR A 51 5.72 -2.21 -6.72
CA TYR A 51 6.77 -1.84 -7.67
C TYR A 51 7.78 -0.91 -6.99
N PRO A 52 8.55 -1.42 -6.00
CA PRO A 52 9.60 -0.63 -5.37
C PRO A 52 10.59 -0.18 -6.45
N GLN A 53 10.90 1.12 -6.46
CA GLN A 53 11.86 1.68 -7.41
C GLN A 53 13.23 1.05 -7.16
N ILE A 54 13.58 0.03 -7.95
CA ILE A 54 14.92 -0.55 -7.94
C ILE A 54 15.84 0.54 -8.46
N SER A 55 16.57 1.20 -7.54
CA SER A 55 17.68 2.04 -7.92
C SER A 55 18.77 1.12 -8.50
N VAL A 56 18.96 1.19 -9.82
CA VAL A 56 20.10 0.58 -10.54
C VAL A 56 21.35 1.41 -10.27
#